data_AF-A0A2T2UAG0-F1
#
_entry.id   AF-A0A2T2UAG0-F1
#
_cell.length_a   1.000
_cell.length_b   1.000
_cell.length_c   1.000
_cell.angle_alpha   90.00
_cell.angle_beta   90.00
_cell.angle_gamma   90.00
#
_symmetry.space_group_name_H-M   'P 1'
#
loop_
_entity.id
_entity.type
_entity.pdbx_description
1 polymer ?
#
loop_
_entity_poly.entity_id
_entity_poly.type
_entity_poly.pdbx_seq_one_letter_code
_entity_poly.pdbx_strand_id
1 'polypeptide(L)'
;VLHGGRVGETYNVGGDCEKQNIAVVRQICDILDEKRPDALNGSHRDLITFVEDRPGHDWRYAIDASKIKTDLGWAPEVSFEEGLRRTVDWYVEHRDWVRAVGRDADEGATTD
;
A
#
# COMPACT_ATOMS: atom_id res chain seq x y z
N VAL A 1 6.72 20.49 3.95
CA VAL A 1 7.50 20.64 5.19
C VAL A 1 8.81 21.38 4.95
N LEU A 2 9.68 20.92 4.05
CA LEU A 2 11.01 21.50 3.81
C LEU A 2 11.06 23.03 3.57
N HIS A 3 10.07 23.59 2.87
CA HIS A 3 10.05 25.03 2.54
C HIS A 3 9.21 25.92 3.47
N GLY A 4 8.31 25.33 4.27
CA GLY A 4 7.34 26.09 5.08
C GLY A 4 7.23 25.66 6.54
N GLY A 5 7.89 24.56 6.93
CA GLY A 5 7.95 24.09 8.30
C GLY A 5 8.84 24.98 9.16
N ARG A 6 8.53 25.09 10.45
CA ARG A 6 9.36 25.80 11.42
C ARG A 6 10.53 24.91 11.86
N VAL A 7 11.73 25.49 12.02
CA VAL A 7 12.92 24.77 12.48
C VAL A 7 12.70 24.23 13.90
N GLY A 8 13.09 22.98 14.14
CA GLY A 8 12.92 22.29 15.42
C GLY A 8 11.55 21.66 15.65
N GLU A 9 10.59 21.89 14.74
CA GLU A 9 9.26 21.29 14.85
C GLU A 9 9.17 19.94 14.15
N THR A 10 8.45 19.00 14.77
CA THR A 10 8.06 17.73 14.14
C THR A 10 6.63 17.83 13.60
N TYR A 11 6.40 17.28 12.42
CA TYR A 11 5.11 17.23 11.74
C TYR A 11 4.79 15.79 11.33
N ASN A 12 3.72 15.23 11.86
CA ASN A 12 3.17 13.98 11.37
C ASN A 12 2.51 14.19 10.00
N VAL A 13 2.67 13.23 9.10
CA VAL A 13 2.07 13.21 7.77
C VAL A 13 1.24 11.93 7.65
N GLY A 14 -0.03 12.05 7.27
CA GLY A 14 -0.95 10.91 7.21
C GLY A 14 -2.15 11.19 6.32
N GLY A 15 -2.66 10.15 5.65
CA GLY A 15 -3.73 10.26 4.66
C GLY A 15 -5.16 10.14 5.20
N ASP A 16 -5.36 10.17 6.53
CA ASP A 16 -6.65 9.89 7.20
C ASP A 16 -7.35 8.61 6.70
N CYS A 17 -6.59 7.57 6.41
CA CYS A 17 -7.07 6.39 5.70
C CYS A 17 -6.78 5.08 6.45
N GLU A 18 -7.22 4.99 7.70
CA GLU A 18 -7.12 3.72 8.45
C GLU A 18 -7.89 2.61 7.73
N LYS A 19 -7.23 1.48 7.45
CA LYS A 19 -7.81 0.31 6.80
C LYS A 19 -7.24 -0.96 7.44
N GLN A 20 -8.05 -2.01 7.47
CA GLN A 20 -7.58 -3.36 7.82
C GLN A 20 -6.83 -3.98 6.64
N ASN A 21 -5.77 -4.76 6.91
CA ASN A 21 -5.01 -5.47 5.88
C ASN A 21 -5.90 -6.26 4.92
N ILE A 22 -6.86 -7.03 5.47
CA ILE A 22 -7.77 -7.84 4.66
C ILE A 22 -8.67 -7.00 3.74
N ALA A 23 -9.05 -5.79 4.15
CA ALA A 23 -9.84 -4.89 3.32
C ALA A 23 -9.01 -4.37 2.13
N VAL A 24 -7.73 -4.07 2.35
CA VAL A 24 -6.81 -3.65 1.29
C VAL A 24 -6.58 -4.79 0.28
N VAL A 25 -6.31 -6.01 0.76
CA VAL A 25 -6.13 -7.19 -0.11
C VAL A 25 -7.37 -7.43 -0.98
N ARG A 26 -8.57 -7.39 -0.39
CA ARG A 26 -9.82 -7.55 -1.15
C ARG A 26 -10.00 -6.48 -2.22
N GLN A 27 -9.67 -5.21 -1.93
CA GLN A 27 -9.75 -4.14 -2.93
C GLN A 27 -8.75 -4.36 -4.07
N ILE A 28 -7.54 -4.85 -3.79
CA ILE A 28 -6.57 -5.21 -4.83
C ILE A 28 -7.14 -6.32 -5.73
N CYS A 29 -7.70 -7.38 -5.13
CA CYS A 29 -8.35 -8.46 -5.88
C CYS A 29 -9.45 -7.93 -6.79
N ASP A 30 -10.33 -7.06 -6.28
CA ASP A 30 -11.44 -6.49 -7.08
C ASP A 30 -10.92 -5.66 -8.26
N ILE A 31 -9.89 -4.86 -8.04
CA ILE A 31 -9.27 -4.04 -9.11
C ILE A 31 -8.63 -4.96 -10.18
N LEU A 32 -8.01 -6.08 -9.77
CA LEU A 32 -7.42 -7.04 -10.70
C LEU A 32 -8.48 -7.84 -11.45
N ASP A 33 -9.56 -8.26 -10.80
CA ASP A 33 -10.70 -8.92 -11.45
C ASP A 33 -11.29 -8.03 -12.55
N GLU A 34 -11.37 -6.71 -12.32
CA GLU A 34 -11.84 -5.73 -13.31
C GLU A 34 -10.85 -5.58 -14.49
N LYS A 35 -9.54 -5.49 -14.20
CA LYS A 35 -8.53 -5.09 -15.20
C LYS A 35 -7.87 -6.26 -15.94
N ARG A 36 -7.77 -7.41 -15.29
CA ARG A 36 -7.07 -8.63 -15.73
C ARG A 36 -7.81 -9.85 -15.18
N PRO A 37 -9.07 -10.09 -15.60
CA PRO A 37 -9.83 -11.24 -15.12
C PRO A 37 -9.10 -12.55 -15.43
N ASP A 38 -9.05 -13.45 -14.45
CA ASP A 38 -8.53 -14.80 -14.63
C ASP A 38 -9.68 -15.74 -15.00
N ALA A 39 -9.84 -16.00 -16.29
CA ALA A 39 -10.89 -16.88 -16.81
C ALA A 39 -10.74 -18.35 -16.35
N LEU A 40 -9.58 -18.76 -15.86
CA LEU A 40 -9.30 -20.14 -15.45
C LEU A 40 -9.51 -20.34 -13.95
N ASN A 41 -9.12 -19.36 -13.13
CA ASN A 41 -9.10 -19.52 -11.67
C ASN A 41 -10.21 -18.75 -10.93
N GLY A 42 -11.08 -18.02 -11.64
CA GLY A 42 -12.18 -17.30 -11.01
C GLY A 42 -11.73 -15.98 -10.39
N SER A 43 -12.24 -15.63 -9.20
CA SER A 43 -11.91 -14.35 -8.58
C SER A 43 -10.53 -14.40 -7.95
N HIS A 44 -9.76 -13.32 -8.06
CA HIS A 44 -8.49 -13.18 -7.34
C HIS A 44 -8.65 -13.30 -5.82
N ARG A 45 -9.86 -13.10 -5.27
CA ARG A 45 -10.13 -13.31 -3.83
C ARG A 45 -9.99 -14.77 -3.41
N ASP A 46 -10.16 -15.71 -4.34
CA ASP A 46 -10.05 -17.15 -4.06
C ASP A 46 -8.60 -17.55 -3.75
N LEU A 47 -7.63 -16.67 -4.04
CA LEU A 47 -6.21 -16.85 -3.72
C LEU A 47 -5.85 -16.41 -2.28
N ILE A 48 -6.78 -15.80 -1.55
CA ILE A 48 -6.50 -15.33 -0.18
C ILE A 48 -6.32 -16.52 0.76
N THR A 49 -5.14 -16.62 1.37
CA THR A 49 -4.82 -17.63 2.38
C THR A 49 -4.43 -16.95 3.68
N PHE A 50 -5.02 -17.39 4.79
CA PHE A 50 -4.60 -16.96 6.12
C PHE A 50 -3.41 -17.80 6.58
N VAL A 51 -2.40 -17.13 7.11
CA VAL A 51 -1.18 -17.75 7.64
C VAL A 51 -1.03 -17.41 9.13
N GLU A 52 -0.08 -18.04 9.80
CA GLU A 52 0.27 -17.70 11.18
C GLU A 52 0.64 -16.22 11.31
N ASP A 53 0.21 -15.59 12.41
CA ASP A 53 0.46 -14.18 12.62
C ASP A 53 1.93 -13.90 12.95
N ARG A 54 2.38 -12.68 12.65
CA ARG A 54 3.76 -12.28 12.91
C ARG A 54 3.98 -12.08 14.43
N PRO A 55 5.03 -12.67 15.04
CA PRO A 55 5.40 -12.34 16.41
C PRO A 55 5.66 -10.83 16.58
N GLY A 56 4.98 -10.20 17.53
CA GLY A 56 5.08 -8.76 17.79
C GLY A 56 4.37 -7.88 16.75
N HIS A 57 3.35 -8.39 16.07
CA HIS A 57 2.54 -7.60 15.14
C HIS A 57 1.85 -6.43 15.89
N ASP A 58 2.15 -5.20 15.49
CA ASP A 58 1.40 -4.02 15.90
C ASP A 58 0.08 -3.95 15.12
N TRP A 59 -1.04 -3.95 15.84
CA TRP A 59 -2.36 -4.17 15.25
C TRP A 59 -2.95 -2.94 14.54
N ARG A 60 -2.53 -1.75 14.96
CA ARG A 60 -3.13 -0.50 14.51
C ARG A 60 -2.11 0.62 14.54
N TYR A 61 -1.95 1.26 13.39
CA TYR A 61 -1.33 2.57 13.28
C TYR A 61 -2.36 3.58 12.82
N ALA A 62 -2.42 4.68 13.55
CA ALA A 62 -3.27 5.82 13.23
C ALA A 62 -2.45 7.07 13.47
N ILE A 63 -2.42 7.98 12.49
CA ILE A 63 -1.65 9.20 12.54
C ILE A 63 -2.59 10.39 12.67
N ASP A 64 -2.37 11.21 13.70
CA ASP A 64 -2.94 12.54 13.76
C ASP A 64 -2.06 13.54 12.97
N ALA A 65 -2.56 13.96 11.82
CA ALA A 65 -1.93 14.95 10.93
C ALA A 65 -2.48 16.37 11.11
N SER A 66 -3.21 16.66 12.20
CA SER A 66 -3.84 17.96 12.42
C SER A 66 -2.84 19.11 12.44
N LYS A 67 -1.64 18.90 13.00
CA LYS A 67 -0.61 19.93 13.08
C LYS A 67 -0.16 20.41 11.69
N ILE A 68 0.13 19.50 10.77
CA ILE A 68 0.61 19.87 9.44
C ILE A 68 -0.50 20.49 8.57
N LYS A 69 -1.75 20.04 8.75
CA LYS A 69 -2.93 20.64 8.13
C LYS A 69 -3.11 22.09 8.54
N THR A 70 -3.06 22.35 9.85
CA THR A 70 -3.26 23.71 10.39
C THR A 70 -2.10 24.63 10.06
N ASP A 71 -0.85 24.19 10.31
CA ASP A 71 0.31 25.07 10.18
C ASP A 71 0.68 25.33 8.71
N LEU A 72 0.56 24.30 7.85
CA LEU A 72 1.09 24.34 6.48
C LEU A 72 0.02 24.22 5.40
N GLY A 73 -1.26 24.07 5.77
CA GLY A 73 -2.34 23.84 4.80
C GLY A 73 -2.24 22.50 4.07
N TRP A 74 -1.41 21.57 4.55
CA TRP A 74 -1.19 20.29 3.88
C TRP A 74 -2.42 19.39 4.01
N ALA A 75 -2.83 18.75 2.93
CA ALA A 75 -3.83 17.70 2.93
C ALA A 75 -3.48 16.67 1.84
N PRO A 76 -3.88 15.39 2.00
CA PRO A 76 -3.76 14.41 0.94
C PRO A 76 -4.62 14.82 -0.27
N GLU A 77 -4.04 14.82 -1.46
CA GLU A 77 -4.73 15.16 -2.71
C GLU A 77 -5.39 13.94 -3.38
N VAL A 78 -5.04 12.73 -2.94
CA VAL A 78 -5.47 11.46 -3.51
C VAL A 78 -6.12 10.63 -2.42
N SER A 79 -7.33 10.13 -2.68
CA SER A 79 -7.99 9.18 -1.78
C SER A 79 -7.27 7.83 -1.79
N PHE A 80 -7.49 7.02 -0.75
CA PHE A 80 -6.90 5.69 -0.69
C PHE A 80 -7.30 4.83 -1.90
N GLU A 81 -8.58 4.86 -2.26
CA GLU A 81 -9.15 4.05 -3.34
C GLU A 81 -8.56 4.44 -4.71
N GLU A 82 -8.40 5.74 -4.97
CA GLU A 82 -7.78 6.24 -6.19
C GLU A 82 -6.29 5.90 -6.25
N GLY A 83 -5.57 6.12 -5.14
CA GLY A 83 -4.15 5.79 -5.03
C GLY A 83 -3.88 4.30 -5.22
N LEU A 84 -4.71 3.44 -4.64
CA LEU A 84 -4.59 1.99 -4.76
C LEU A 84 -4.80 1.53 -6.21
N ARG A 85 -5.82 2.07 -6.90
CA ARG A 85 -6.07 1.77 -8.31
C ARG A 85 -4.92 2.17 -9.22
N ARG A 86 -4.41 3.40 -9.06
CA ARG A 86 -3.22 3.88 -9.79
C ARG A 86 -1.99 3.03 -9.51
N THR A 87 -1.84 2.56 -8.27
CA THR A 87 -0.73 1.68 -7.89
C THR A 87 -0.84 0.34 -8.60
N VAL A 88 -2.01 -0.31 -8.57
CA VAL A 88 -2.22 -1.58 -9.29
C VAL A 88 -1.93 -1.43 -10.78
N ASP A 89 -2.44 -0.35 -11.40
CA ASP A 89 -2.17 -0.04 -12.82
C ASP A 89 -0.67 0.06 -13.11
N TRP A 90 0.05 0.81 -12.28
CA TRP A 90 1.49 0.97 -12.42
C TRP A 90 2.23 -0.38 -12.40
N TYR A 91 1.90 -1.26 -11.45
CA TYR A 91 2.53 -2.60 -11.36
C TYR A 91 2.17 -3.53 -12.54
N VAL A 92 0.98 -3.38 -13.12
CA VAL A 92 0.57 -4.13 -14.31
C VAL A 92 1.35 -3.67 -15.54
N GLU A 93 1.62 -2.37 -15.65
CA GLU A 93 2.30 -1.75 -16.79
C GLU A 93 3.83 -1.86 -16.72
N HIS A 94 4.42 -1.91 -15.52
CA HIS A 94 5.86 -1.83 -15.30
C HIS A 94 6.50 -3.18 -14.92
N ARG A 95 6.06 -4.26 -15.56
CA ARG A 95 6.53 -5.64 -15.24
C ARG A 95 8.04 -5.82 -15.35
N ASP A 96 8.71 -5.15 -16.29
CA ASP A 96 10.16 -5.27 -16.45
C ASP A 96 10.93 -4.64 -15.29
N TRP A 97 10.43 -3.53 -14.76
CA TRP A 97 10.99 -2.93 -13.54
C TRP A 97 10.82 -3.87 -12.35
N VAL A 98 9.62 -4.45 -12.18
CA VAL A 98 9.33 -5.41 -11.10
C VAL A 98 10.27 -6.62 -11.16
N ARG A 99 10.49 -7.18 -12.37
CA ARG A 99 11.44 -8.29 -12.58
C ARG A 99 12.88 -7.89 -12.24
N ALA A 100 13.29 -6.67 -12.56
CA ALA A 100 14.64 -6.20 -12.29
C ALA A 100 14.90 -6.08 -10.78
N VAL A 101 13.96 -5.54 -10.00
CA VAL A 101 14.13 -5.39 -8.54
C VAL A 101 13.88 -6.70 -7.77
N GLY A 102 13.08 -7.62 -8.31
CA GLY A 102 12.78 -8.89 -7.67
C GLY A 102 13.92 -9.91 -7.71
N ARG A 103 14.91 -9.74 -8.61
CA ARG A 103 16.03 -10.68 -8.76
C ARG A 103 16.92 -10.77 -7.52
N ASP A 104 17.05 -9.71 -6.74
CA ASP A 104 17.85 -9.71 -5.51
C ASP A 104 17.13 -10.40 -4.33
N ALA A 105 15.82 -10.68 -4.43
CA ALA A 105 15.02 -11.30 -3.37
C ALA A 105 14.95 -12.84 -3.46
N ASP A 106 15.09 -13.42 -4.66
CA ASP A 106 15.03 -14.87 -4.89
C ASP A 106 16.38 -15.58 -4.67
N GLU A 107 17.51 -14.87 -4.71
CA GLU A 107 18.85 -15.44 -4.49
C GLU A 107 19.13 -15.84 -3.03
N GLY A 108 18.24 -15.48 -2.09
CA GLY A 108 18.31 -15.89 -0.68
C GLY A 108 17.53 -17.16 -0.31
N ALA A 109 16.81 -17.78 -1.26
CA ALA A 109 15.90 -18.90 -1.00
C ALA A 109 16.39 -20.26 -1.55
N THR A 110 17.69 -20.43 -1.78
CA THR A 110 18.30 -21.74 -2.13
C THR A 110 19.50 -22.08 -1.26
N THR A 111 19.21 -22.59 -0.06
CA THR A 111 19.99 -23.49 0.83
C THR A 111 19.08 -23.69 2.04
N ASP A 112 18.52 -24.85 2.40
CA ASP A 112 18.84 -26.28 2.23
C ASP A 112 17.58 -27.10 1.86
#